data_AF-A0A9D1W832-F1
#
_entry.id   AF-A0A9D1W832-F1
#
_cell.length_a   1.000
_cell.length_b   1.000
_cell.length_c   1.000
_cell.angle_alpha   90.00
_cell.angle_beta   90.00
_cell.angle_gamma   90.00
#
_symmetry.space_group_name_H-M   'P 1'
#
loop_
_entity.id
_entity.type
_entity.pdbx_description
1 polymer ?
#
loop_
_entity_poly.entity_id
_entity_poly.type
_entity_poly.pdbx_seq_one_letter_code
_entity_poly.pdbx_strand_id
1 'polypeptide(L)'
;MFHYEKERGAPSFSIGFPEASSLEESIELRRSGDSGKGWEKVDLTAIGIGRLFCYRQIRTSEPVTFITEPSEPVVCLRFHLEGKSHLGYLGKGNHLEQKTKSNYFFWQGEKQVEHKPAGGQHTLVELYVRPENLSHLANRKVVMDIIDQSLTQKCGPIDQYEFDVPDELINYMREMTVEIDETKVSVERFHHLFDSLILMCLGEQVDVGPRFDRQDEEQIAQEKASEEDLHYLPDPEVKNILDELEGASRLALSTQFYELMDKIEEHKQLIQEEK
;
A
#
# COMPACT_ATOMS: atom_id res chain seq x y z
N MET A 1 -28.22 -16.53 -38.15
CA MET A 1 -28.47 -15.96 -36.80
C MET A 1 -27.10 -15.79 -36.17
N PHE A 2 -26.52 -14.59 -36.29
CA PHE A 2 -25.19 -14.31 -35.76
C PHE A 2 -25.33 -14.09 -34.26
N HIS A 3 -24.73 -14.97 -33.46
CA HIS A 3 -24.53 -14.71 -32.05
C HIS A 3 -23.54 -13.55 -31.93
N TYR A 4 -24.04 -12.39 -31.53
CA TYR A 4 -23.20 -11.33 -30.96
C TYR A 4 -22.62 -11.90 -29.66
N GLU A 5 -21.39 -12.40 -29.71
CA GLU A 5 -20.55 -12.47 -28.52
C GLU A 5 -20.41 -11.02 -28.02
N LYS A 6 -21.02 -10.75 -26.86
CA LYS A 6 -20.83 -9.51 -26.12
C LYS A 6 -19.32 -9.28 -26.04
N GLU A 7 -18.80 -8.22 -26.67
CA GLU A 7 -17.41 -7.80 -26.51
C GLU A 7 -17.15 -7.71 -25.00
N ARG A 8 -16.42 -8.69 -24.45
CA ARG A 8 -15.98 -8.62 -23.06
C ARG A 8 -15.04 -7.42 -23.01
N GLY A 9 -15.40 -6.40 -22.23
CA GLY A 9 -14.52 -5.27 -21.97
C GLY A 9 -13.15 -5.73 -21.48
N ALA A 10 -12.16 -4.83 -21.53
CA ALA A 10 -10.82 -5.14 -21.04
C ALA A 10 -10.90 -5.73 -19.61
N PRO A 11 -10.18 -6.81 -19.31
CA PRO A 11 -10.17 -7.40 -17.98
C PRO A 11 -9.80 -6.34 -16.94
N SER A 12 -10.69 -6.11 -15.96
CA SER A 12 -10.51 -5.12 -14.91
C SER A 12 -10.34 -5.76 -13.53
N PHE A 13 -9.65 -5.05 -12.64
CA PHE A 13 -9.33 -5.41 -11.27
C PHE A 13 -9.80 -4.31 -10.35
N SER A 14 -10.87 -4.58 -9.62
CA SER A 14 -11.29 -3.66 -8.56
C SER A 14 -10.41 -3.88 -7.32
N ILE A 15 -9.79 -2.80 -6.85
CA ILE A 15 -9.06 -2.76 -5.59
C ILE A 15 -9.96 -2.07 -4.59
N GLY A 16 -10.25 -2.74 -3.48
CA GLY A 16 -10.96 -2.15 -2.37
C GLY A 16 -10.48 -2.75 -1.06
N PHE A 17 -10.52 -1.94 -0.01
CA PHE A 17 -10.10 -2.35 1.32
C PHE A 17 -11.34 -2.53 2.20
N PRO A 18 -11.31 -3.43 3.18
CA PRO A 18 -12.35 -3.51 4.20
C PRO A 18 -12.46 -2.19 4.96
N GLU A 19 -13.66 -1.90 5.45
CA GLU A 19 -13.87 -0.80 6.40
C GLU A 19 -13.10 -1.10 7.69
N ALA A 20 -12.44 -0.09 8.26
CA ALA A 20 -11.61 -0.24 9.46
C ALA A 20 -12.41 -0.66 10.72
N SER A 21 -13.75 -0.67 10.65
CA SER A 21 -14.65 -0.97 11.77
C SER A 21 -14.93 -2.45 11.97
N SER A 22 -14.39 -3.37 11.15
CA SER A 22 -14.50 -4.80 11.45
C SER A 22 -13.59 -5.12 12.62
N LEU A 23 -14.19 -5.28 13.81
CA LEU A 23 -13.57 -5.69 15.09
C LEU A 23 -12.71 -6.96 15.03
N GLU A 24 -12.63 -7.64 13.89
CA GLU A 24 -11.70 -8.72 13.63
C GLU A 24 -10.52 -8.18 12.82
N GLU A 25 -9.43 -7.82 13.52
CA GLU A 25 -8.11 -7.59 12.93
C GLU A 25 -7.61 -8.92 12.33
N SER A 26 -8.07 -9.20 11.11
CA SER A 26 -7.73 -10.42 10.40
C SER A 26 -7.28 -10.07 8.98
N ILE A 27 -6.33 -10.86 8.48
CA ILE A 27 -5.88 -10.79 7.11
C ILE A 27 -6.76 -11.70 6.27
N GLU A 28 -7.43 -11.13 5.27
CA GLU A 28 -8.23 -11.89 4.32
C GLU A 28 -7.36 -12.31 3.13
N LEU A 29 -7.28 -13.63 2.88
CA LEU A 29 -6.56 -14.19 1.74
C LEU A 29 -7.54 -14.63 0.66
N ARG A 30 -7.38 -14.12 -0.56
CA ARG A 30 -8.18 -14.47 -1.75
C ARG A 30 -7.28 -15.03 -2.85
N ARG A 31 -7.72 -16.13 -3.46
CA ARG A 31 -7.12 -16.69 -4.66
C ARG A 31 -8.14 -16.60 -5.80
N SER A 32 -7.74 -16.06 -6.94
CA SER A 32 -8.60 -16.02 -8.11
C SER A 32 -7.82 -16.37 -9.37
N GLY A 33 -8.53 -16.87 -10.37
CA GLY A 33 -7.98 -17.16 -11.68
C GLY A 33 -9.00 -16.77 -12.73
N ASP A 34 -8.53 -16.22 -13.84
CA ASP A 34 -9.38 -15.87 -14.97
C ASP A 34 -8.67 -16.23 -16.27
N SER A 35 -9.45 -16.56 -17.29
CA SER A 35 -8.90 -16.90 -18.60
C SER A 35 -9.86 -16.48 -19.70
N GLY A 36 -9.27 -16.07 -20.81
CA GLY A 36 -9.97 -15.70 -22.02
C GLY A 36 -9.23 -16.17 -23.26
N LYS A 37 -9.72 -15.76 -24.42
CA LYS A 37 -9.07 -16.10 -25.68
C LYS A 37 -7.68 -15.45 -25.71
N GLY A 38 -6.64 -16.28 -25.68
CA GLY A 38 -5.25 -15.82 -25.77
C GLY A 38 -4.66 -15.26 -24.48
N TRP A 39 -5.32 -15.43 -23.32
CA TRP A 39 -4.74 -15.00 -22.04
C TRP A 39 -5.24 -15.84 -20.86
N GLU A 40 -4.39 -15.92 -19.85
CA GLU A 40 -4.61 -16.63 -18.59
C GLU A 40 -4.03 -15.79 -17.45
N LYS A 41 -4.67 -15.84 -16.28
CA LYS A 41 -4.28 -15.09 -15.10
C LYS A 41 -4.49 -15.91 -13.84
N VAL A 42 -3.54 -15.82 -12.91
CA VAL A 42 -3.64 -16.32 -11.54
C VAL A 42 -3.25 -15.21 -10.57
N ASP A 43 -4.09 -14.96 -9.57
CA ASP A 43 -3.91 -13.91 -8.56
C ASP A 43 -3.95 -14.50 -7.14
N LEU A 44 -2.99 -14.08 -6.32
CA LEU A 44 -3.04 -14.16 -4.87
C LEU A 44 -3.21 -12.72 -4.33
N THR A 45 -4.23 -12.50 -3.52
CA THR A 45 -4.50 -11.20 -2.89
C THR A 45 -4.62 -11.37 -1.39
N ALA A 46 -3.88 -10.56 -0.63
CA ALA A 46 -3.96 -10.51 0.81
C ALA A 46 -4.37 -9.11 1.26
N ILE A 47 -5.42 -9.04 2.07
CA ILE A 47 -6.11 -7.79 2.41
C ILE A 47 -6.05 -7.61 3.93
N GLY A 48 -5.42 -6.52 4.36
CA GLY A 48 -5.38 -6.09 5.75
C GLY A 48 -5.96 -4.68 5.89
N ILE A 49 -5.84 -4.11 7.09
CA ILE A 49 -6.36 -2.77 7.38
C ILE A 49 -5.56 -1.73 6.59
N GLY A 50 -6.23 -1.15 5.58
CA GLY A 50 -5.72 -0.14 4.65
C GLY A 50 -4.43 -0.51 3.91
N ARG A 51 -4.16 -1.82 3.76
CA ARG A 51 -3.07 -2.39 2.95
C ARG A 51 -3.61 -3.59 2.16
N LEU A 52 -3.28 -3.65 0.88
CA LEU A 52 -3.72 -4.70 -0.02
C LEU A 52 -2.53 -5.13 -0.88
N PHE A 53 -2.14 -6.38 -0.73
CA PHE A 53 -1.08 -7.00 -1.51
C PHE A 53 -1.66 -7.87 -2.63
N CYS A 54 -1.08 -7.75 -3.82
CA CYS A 54 -1.43 -8.55 -4.99
C CYS A 54 -0.17 -9.13 -5.61
N TYR A 55 -0.12 -10.46 -5.68
CA TYR A 55 0.80 -11.19 -6.54
C TYR A 55 0.02 -11.73 -7.74
N ARG A 56 0.45 -11.42 -8.97
CA ARG A 56 -0.23 -11.81 -10.20
C ARG A 56 0.72 -12.45 -11.20
N GLN A 57 0.30 -13.59 -11.73
CA GLN A 57 0.91 -14.24 -12.89
C GLN A 57 -0.02 -14.11 -14.07
N ILE A 58 0.47 -13.50 -15.14
CA ILE A 58 -0.28 -13.24 -16.36
C ILE A 58 0.45 -13.91 -17.52
N ARG A 59 -0.27 -14.74 -18.27
CA ARG A 59 0.21 -15.32 -19.53
C ARG A 59 -0.65 -14.81 -20.66
N THR A 60 -0.03 -14.27 -21.70
CA THR A 60 -0.73 -13.75 -22.88
C THR A 60 -0.07 -14.26 -24.15
N SER A 61 -0.85 -14.62 -25.17
CA SER A 61 -0.33 -14.97 -26.50
C SER A 61 -0.10 -13.73 -27.36
N GLU A 62 -0.86 -12.66 -27.12
CA GLU A 62 -0.80 -11.37 -27.79
C GLU A 62 -0.94 -10.25 -26.75
N PRO A 63 -0.56 -9.00 -27.05
CA PRO A 63 -0.75 -7.91 -26.09
C PRO A 63 -2.22 -7.76 -25.67
N VAL A 64 -2.48 -7.84 -24.36
CA VAL A 64 -3.81 -7.66 -23.74
C VAL A 64 -3.75 -6.48 -22.79
N THR A 65 -4.80 -5.66 -22.75
CA THR A 65 -4.93 -4.57 -21.78
C THR A 65 -5.65 -5.07 -20.53
N PHE A 66 -5.04 -4.84 -19.38
CA PHE A 66 -5.58 -5.08 -18.06
C PHE A 66 -5.81 -3.73 -17.37
N ILE A 67 -6.89 -3.55 -16.62
CA ILE A 67 -7.22 -2.28 -15.96
C ILE A 67 -7.28 -2.47 -14.45
N THR A 68 -6.47 -1.73 -13.71
CA THR A 68 -6.58 -1.65 -12.27
C THR A 68 -7.41 -0.45 -11.86
N GLU A 69 -8.41 -0.65 -11.01
CA GLU A 69 -9.38 0.35 -10.59
C GLU A 69 -9.47 0.40 -9.06
N PRO A 70 -8.89 1.43 -8.42
CA PRO A 70 -9.01 1.62 -6.99
C PRO A 70 -10.39 2.21 -6.64
N SER A 71 -11.06 1.63 -5.63
CA SER A 71 -12.35 2.11 -5.12
C SER A 71 -12.21 3.33 -4.20
N GLU A 72 -11.00 3.63 -3.75
CA GLU A 72 -10.64 4.76 -2.91
C GLU A 72 -9.21 5.23 -3.23
N PRO A 73 -8.79 6.44 -2.83
CA PRO A 73 -7.44 6.93 -3.12
C PRO A 73 -6.32 6.07 -2.50
N VAL A 74 -5.33 5.68 -3.31
CA VAL A 74 -4.22 4.79 -2.86
C VAL A 74 -2.83 5.25 -3.31
N VAL A 75 -1.85 4.88 -2.51
CA VAL A 75 -0.44 4.77 -2.90
C VAL A 75 -0.20 3.37 -3.45
N CYS A 76 0.59 3.26 -4.51
CA CYS A 76 0.95 1.99 -5.13
C CYS A 76 2.48 1.81 -5.12
N LEU A 77 2.93 0.71 -4.52
CA LEU A 77 4.28 0.16 -4.69
C LEU A 77 4.19 -1.02 -5.66
N ARG A 78 4.88 -0.93 -6.78
CA ARG A 78 4.79 -1.90 -7.87
C ARG A 78 6.14 -2.46 -8.27
N PHE A 79 6.16 -3.77 -8.46
CA PHE A 79 7.25 -4.52 -9.03
C PHE A 79 6.82 -5.25 -10.30
N HIS A 80 7.71 -5.27 -11.27
CA HIS A 80 7.56 -6.06 -12.49
C HIS A 80 8.74 -7.02 -12.63
N LEU A 81 8.56 -8.24 -12.13
CA LEU A 81 9.65 -9.20 -11.93
C LEU A 81 9.99 -9.99 -13.19
N GLU A 82 8.99 -10.25 -14.03
CA GLU A 82 9.15 -11.01 -15.26
C GLU A 82 8.29 -10.38 -16.35
N GLY A 83 8.83 -10.30 -17.58
CA GLY A 83 8.09 -9.81 -18.75
C GLY A 83 8.35 -8.35 -19.10
N LYS A 84 7.49 -7.81 -19.97
CA LYS A 84 7.52 -6.42 -20.45
C LYS A 84 6.09 -5.93 -20.60
N SER A 85 5.79 -4.76 -20.05
CA SER A 85 4.42 -4.22 -19.98
C SER A 85 4.49 -2.71 -20.00
N HIS A 86 3.50 -2.11 -20.64
CA HIS A 86 3.30 -0.66 -20.59
C HIS A 86 2.34 -0.33 -19.47
N LEU A 87 2.58 0.81 -18.82
CA LEU A 87 1.72 1.34 -17.78
C LEU A 87 1.23 2.73 -18.19
N GLY A 88 -0.04 3.04 -17.93
CA GLY A 88 -0.57 4.38 -18.12
C GLY A 88 -1.92 4.59 -17.46
N TYR A 89 -2.36 5.83 -17.33
CA TYR A 89 -3.72 6.12 -16.86
C TYR A 89 -4.74 5.95 -17.99
N LEU A 90 -5.93 5.44 -17.66
CA LEU A 90 -7.03 5.31 -18.62
C LEU A 90 -7.52 6.70 -19.06
N GLY A 91 -7.75 6.88 -20.37
CA GLY A 91 -8.67 7.91 -20.88
C GLY A 91 -8.14 9.35 -21.05
N LYS A 92 -6.85 9.64 -20.88
CA LYS A 92 -6.29 10.96 -21.24
C LYS A 92 -4.97 10.81 -22.00
N GLY A 93 -4.75 11.68 -22.99
CA GLY A 93 -3.49 11.82 -23.77
C GLY A 93 -2.24 12.20 -22.96
N ASN A 94 -2.24 11.97 -21.65
CA ASN A 94 -1.07 11.92 -20.82
C ASN A 94 -0.59 10.46 -20.83
N HIS A 95 -0.01 10.05 -21.95
CA HIS A 95 0.76 8.82 -21.98
C HIS A 95 1.80 8.92 -20.86
N LEU A 96 1.77 8.00 -19.88
CA LEU A 96 2.99 7.71 -19.14
C LEU A 96 4.01 7.34 -20.21
N GLU A 97 5.05 8.16 -20.34
CA GLU A 97 6.14 7.88 -21.25
C GLU A 97 6.70 6.48 -20.95
N GLN A 98 6.94 5.74 -22.02
CA GLN A 98 7.52 4.41 -22.03
C GLN A 98 8.68 4.30 -21.03
N LYS A 99 8.51 3.46 -20.01
CA LYS A 99 9.65 2.88 -19.31
C LYS A 99 9.50 1.37 -19.22
N THR A 100 10.33 0.72 -20.01
CA THR A 100 10.59 -0.71 -19.99
C THR A 100 11.30 -1.07 -18.69
N LYS A 101 10.67 -1.90 -17.85
CA LYS A 101 11.23 -2.45 -16.59
C LYS A 101 11.56 -1.39 -15.54
N SER A 102 10.53 -0.85 -14.93
CA SER A 102 10.69 0.18 -13.91
C SER A 102 9.71 -0.13 -12.79
N ASN A 103 10.27 -0.34 -11.60
CA ASN A 103 9.53 -0.57 -10.37
C ASN A 103 9.31 0.79 -9.73
N TYR A 104 8.10 1.02 -9.22
CA TYR A 104 7.67 2.35 -8.86
C TYR A 104 7.01 2.39 -7.51
N PHE A 105 7.29 3.44 -6.76
CA PHE A 105 6.52 3.83 -5.59
C PHE A 105 5.89 5.19 -5.87
N PHE A 106 4.56 5.25 -5.85
CA PHE A 106 3.86 6.42 -6.36
C PHE A 106 2.44 6.61 -5.83
N TRP A 107 1.97 7.86 -5.88
CA TRP A 107 0.57 8.22 -5.66
C TRP A 107 -0.30 7.89 -6.89
N GLN A 108 -1.21 6.92 -6.75
CA GLN A 108 -2.19 6.57 -7.78
C GLN A 108 -3.51 7.35 -7.61
N GLY A 109 -3.90 7.64 -6.36
CA GLY A 109 -5.19 8.22 -6.03
C GLY A 109 -6.33 7.32 -6.50
N GLU A 110 -7.40 7.91 -7.04
CA GLU A 110 -8.58 7.18 -7.55
C GLU A 110 -8.46 6.83 -9.05
N LYS A 111 -7.29 7.05 -9.66
CA LYS A 111 -7.15 6.87 -11.10
C LYS A 111 -7.07 5.40 -11.50
N GLN A 112 -7.78 5.06 -12.57
CA GLN A 112 -7.66 3.77 -13.23
C GLN A 112 -6.34 3.69 -14.02
N VAL A 113 -5.68 2.55 -13.89
CA VAL A 113 -4.36 2.29 -14.43
C VAL A 113 -4.44 1.15 -15.44
N GLU A 114 -4.05 1.40 -16.69
CA GLU A 114 -3.94 0.42 -17.75
C GLU A 114 -2.57 -0.27 -17.76
N HIS A 115 -2.57 -1.58 -17.86
CA HIS A 115 -1.38 -2.43 -18.01
C HIS A 115 -1.48 -3.10 -19.38
N LYS A 116 -0.46 -2.96 -20.22
CA LYS A 116 -0.40 -3.58 -21.56
C LYS A 116 0.82 -4.48 -21.66
N PRO A 117 0.81 -5.66 -21.03
CA PRO A 117 1.84 -6.67 -21.21
C PRO A 117 2.01 -7.04 -22.68
N ALA A 118 3.25 -7.23 -23.11
CA ALA A 118 3.56 -7.88 -24.38
C ALA A 118 3.14 -9.36 -24.34
N GLY A 119 3.11 -10.05 -25.47
CA GLY A 119 2.92 -11.51 -25.47
C GLY A 119 4.01 -12.21 -24.65
N GLY A 120 3.63 -13.17 -23.80
CA GLY A 120 4.52 -13.94 -22.93
C GLY A 120 3.99 -14.14 -21.51
N GLN A 121 4.90 -14.53 -20.62
CA GLN A 121 4.66 -14.65 -19.19
C GLN A 121 5.11 -13.39 -18.46
N HIS A 122 4.30 -12.94 -17.50
CA HIS A 122 4.56 -11.76 -16.69
C HIS A 122 4.25 -12.05 -15.23
N THR A 123 5.10 -11.53 -14.36
CA THR A 123 4.91 -11.60 -12.91
C THR A 123 4.90 -10.19 -12.35
N LEU A 124 3.76 -9.80 -11.76
CA LEU A 124 3.52 -8.49 -11.17
C LEU A 124 3.30 -8.64 -9.67
N VAL A 125 3.95 -7.78 -8.90
CA VAL A 125 3.71 -7.65 -7.46
C VAL A 125 3.32 -6.22 -7.18
N GLU A 126 2.19 -6.01 -6.52
CA GLU A 126 1.66 -4.68 -6.23
C GLU A 126 1.18 -4.62 -4.78
N LEU A 127 1.55 -3.55 -4.10
CA LEU A 127 1.10 -3.22 -2.77
C LEU A 127 0.37 -1.88 -2.84
N TYR A 128 -0.91 -1.89 -2.48
CA TYR A 128 -1.75 -0.72 -2.37
C TYR A 128 -1.90 -0.33 -0.91
N VAL A 129 -1.68 0.94 -0.60
CA VAL A 129 -1.69 1.45 0.78
C VAL A 129 -2.51 2.73 0.84
N ARG A 130 -3.37 2.85 1.85
CA ARG A 130 -3.99 4.15 2.19
C ARG A 130 -2.91 5.11 2.65
N PRO A 131 -2.83 6.36 2.14
CA PRO A 131 -1.75 7.29 2.49
C PRO A 131 -1.51 7.46 3.99
N GLU A 132 -2.58 7.52 4.79
CA GLU A 132 -2.49 7.68 6.24
C GLU A 132 -1.73 6.54 6.93
N ASN A 133 -1.73 5.33 6.35
CA ASN A 133 -1.02 4.15 6.86
C ASN A 133 0.48 4.14 6.55
N LEU A 134 1.00 5.24 5.98
CA LEU A 134 2.43 5.49 5.77
C LEU A 134 2.98 6.57 6.71
N SER A 135 2.14 7.17 7.57
CA SER A 135 2.53 8.32 8.40
C SER A 135 3.70 8.03 9.33
N HIS A 136 3.85 6.79 9.82
CA HIS A 136 4.97 6.35 10.64
C HIS A 136 6.30 6.27 9.87
N LEU A 137 6.26 6.28 8.54
CA LEU A 137 7.42 6.30 7.65
C LEU A 137 7.70 7.71 7.08
N ALA A 138 6.96 8.74 7.51
CA ALA A 138 7.05 10.10 6.97
C ALA A 138 8.41 10.80 7.21
N ASN A 139 9.30 10.22 8.02
CA ASN A 139 10.68 10.68 8.14
C ASN A 139 11.53 10.36 6.89
N ARG A 140 11.01 9.58 5.93
CA ARG A 140 11.63 9.35 4.62
C ARG A 140 11.03 10.34 3.62
N LYS A 141 11.88 11.14 2.97
CA LYS A 141 11.46 12.19 2.04
C LYS A 141 10.48 11.69 0.97
N VAL A 142 10.77 10.55 0.34
CA VAL A 142 9.89 9.97 -0.70
C VAL A 142 8.49 9.66 -0.16
N VAL A 143 8.39 9.14 1.06
CA VAL A 143 7.11 8.84 1.70
C VAL A 143 6.38 10.15 2.04
N MET A 144 7.09 11.13 2.60
CA MET A 144 6.53 12.44 2.92
C MET A 144 5.97 13.14 1.67
N ASP A 145 6.73 13.16 0.58
CA ASP A 145 6.32 13.76 -0.69
C ASP A 145 5.01 13.11 -1.22
N ILE A 146 4.87 11.78 -1.09
CA ILE A 146 3.65 11.05 -1.47
C ILE A 146 2.47 11.41 -0.55
N ILE A 147 2.69 11.50 0.76
CA ILE A 147 1.66 11.89 1.73
C ILE A 147 1.19 13.32 1.42
N ASP A 148 2.11 14.27 1.25
CA ASP A 148 1.80 15.66 0.92
C ASP A 148 1.03 15.79 -0.41
N GLN A 149 1.40 14.97 -1.41
CA GLN A 149 0.68 14.91 -2.67
C GLN A 149 -0.75 14.40 -2.47
N SER A 150 -0.96 13.40 -1.60
CA SER A 150 -2.30 12.86 -1.32
C SER A 150 -3.24 13.89 -0.67
N LEU A 151 -2.69 14.84 0.10
CA LEU A 151 -3.45 15.91 0.74
C LEU A 151 -3.83 17.04 -0.24
N THR A 152 -2.99 17.29 -1.22
CA THR A 152 -3.11 18.44 -2.14
C THR A 152 -3.75 18.08 -3.48
N GLN A 153 -3.65 16.83 -3.92
CA GLN A 153 -4.10 16.38 -5.24
C GLN A 153 -4.98 15.13 -5.14
N LYS A 154 -6.27 15.27 -5.44
CA LYS A 154 -7.17 14.11 -5.63
C LYS A 154 -6.70 13.20 -6.77
N CYS A 155 -6.11 13.80 -7.81
CA CYS A 155 -5.63 13.11 -9.00
C CYS A 155 -4.61 13.99 -9.76
N GLY A 156 -3.42 13.48 -10.09
CA GLY A 156 -2.32 14.28 -10.69
C GLY A 156 -1.35 13.44 -11.55
N PRO A 157 -0.40 14.05 -12.29
CA PRO A 157 0.70 13.30 -12.89
C PRO A 157 1.46 12.53 -11.80
N ILE A 158 1.96 11.35 -12.16
CA ILE A 158 2.64 10.48 -11.19
C ILE A 158 4.02 11.07 -10.90
N ASP A 159 4.18 11.69 -9.73
CA ASP A 159 5.51 11.80 -9.15
C ASP A 159 5.87 10.40 -8.67
N GLN A 160 6.76 9.75 -9.43
CA GLN A 160 7.13 8.36 -9.25
C GLN A 160 8.56 8.28 -8.74
N TYR A 161 8.74 7.53 -7.67
CA TYR A 161 10.06 7.08 -7.26
C TYR A 161 10.35 5.77 -7.97
N GLU A 162 11.27 5.81 -8.95
CA GLU A 162 11.78 4.63 -9.63
C GLU A 162 12.93 4.02 -8.82
N PHE A 163 12.91 2.70 -8.65
CA PHE A 163 13.94 1.98 -7.88
C PHE A 163 14.36 0.68 -8.54
N ASP A 164 15.59 0.28 -8.24
CA ASP A 164 16.15 -1.00 -8.65
C ASP A 164 15.70 -2.13 -7.72
N VAL A 165 15.57 -3.33 -8.28
CA VAL A 165 15.19 -4.52 -7.52
C VAL A 165 16.38 -5.47 -7.46
N PRO A 166 17.17 -5.44 -6.37
CA PRO A 166 18.27 -6.38 -6.19
C PRO A 166 17.74 -7.80 -5.91
N ASP A 167 18.56 -8.81 -6.13
CA ASP A 167 18.21 -10.22 -5.90
C ASP A 167 17.73 -10.48 -4.47
N GLU A 168 18.29 -9.77 -3.48
CA GLU A 168 17.86 -9.82 -2.08
C GLU A 168 16.39 -9.42 -1.91
N LEU A 169 15.94 -8.37 -2.60
CA LEU A 169 14.56 -7.91 -2.57
C LEU A 169 13.63 -8.91 -3.29
N ILE A 170 14.10 -9.56 -4.36
CA ILE A 170 13.35 -10.63 -5.03
C ILE A 170 13.16 -11.82 -4.10
N ASN A 171 14.21 -12.23 -3.40
CA ASN A 171 14.15 -13.34 -2.44
C ASN A 171 13.22 -12.99 -1.30
N TYR A 172 13.33 -11.78 -0.75
CA TYR A 172 12.43 -11.29 0.28
C TYR A 172 10.96 -11.31 -0.17
N MET A 173 10.65 -10.81 -1.37
CA MET A 173 9.28 -10.85 -1.90
C MET A 173 8.76 -12.29 -2.06
N ARG A 174 9.61 -13.23 -2.50
CA ARG A 174 9.23 -14.65 -2.60
C ARG A 174 8.92 -15.22 -1.23
N GLU A 175 9.80 -14.97 -0.26
CA GLU A 175 9.63 -15.45 1.11
C GLU A 175 8.39 -14.86 1.76
N MET A 176 8.17 -13.55 1.64
CA MET A 176 6.97 -12.86 2.10
C MET A 176 5.71 -13.43 1.45
N THR A 177 5.72 -13.67 0.14
CA THR A 177 4.57 -14.24 -0.58
C THR A 177 4.23 -15.64 -0.08
N VAL A 178 5.25 -16.49 0.13
CA VAL A 178 5.08 -17.83 0.68
C VAL A 178 4.54 -17.77 2.11
N GLU A 179 5.07 -16.88 2.96
CA GLU A 179 4.61 -16.70 4.35
C GLU A 179 3.12 -16.32 4.40
N ILE A 180 2.71 -15.37 3.55
CA ILE A 180 1.30 -14.95 3.41
C ILE A 180 0.41 -16.07 2.86
N ASP A 181 0.92 -16.91 1.96
CA ASP A 181 0.16 -17.98 1.29
C ASP A 181 -0.04 -19.21 2.21
N GLU A 182 1.01 -19.57 2.96
CA GLU A 182 1.08 -20.78 3.79
C GLU A 182 0.52 -20.57 5.21
N THR A 183 0.55 -19.34 5.74
CA THR A 183 0.17 -19.06 7.13
C THR A 183 -0.94 -18.01 7.24
N LYS A 184 -1.72 -18.09 8.34
CA LYS A 184 -2.53 -16.95 8.77
C LYS A 184 -1.63 -15.97 9.53
N VAL A 185 -0.82 -15.20 8.80
CA VAL A 185 -0.05 -14.08 9.37
C VAL A 185 -0.95 -13.18 10.24
N SER A 186 -0.46 -12.77 11.40
CA SER A 186 -1.12 -11.72 12.19
C SER A 186 -1.13 -10.39 11.43
N VAL A 187 -1.99 -9.47 11.88
CA VAL A 187 -2.03 -8.11 11.31
C VAL A 187 -0.71 -7.37 11.53
N GLU A 188 -0.10 -7.53 12.72
CA GLU A 188 1.21 -6.95 13.03
C GLU A 188 2.30 -7.48 12.11
N ARG A 189 2.37 -8.80 11.91
CA ARG A 189 3.37 -9.40 11.01
C ARG A 189 3.14 -8.99 9.57
N PHE A 190 1.88 -8.99 9.12
CA PHE A 190 1.51 -8.49 7.81
C PHE A 190 1.96 -7.03 7.61
N HIS A 191 1.73 -6.16 8.60
CA HIS A 191 2.19 -4.78 8.55
C HIS A 191 3.71 -4.66 8.50
N HIS A 192 4.41 -5.37 9.38
CA HIS A 192 5.87 -5.38 9.45
C HIS A 192 6.51 -5.85 8.14
N LEU A 193 5.95 -6.88 7.49
CA LEU A 193 6.43 -7.39 6.21
C LEU A 193 6.38 -6.32 5.11
N PHE A 194 5.28 -5.56 5.01
CA PHE A 194 5.17 -4.51 4.00
C PHE A 194 5.94 -3.24 4.32
N ASP A 195 6.03 -2.86 5.59
CA ASP A 195 6.88 -1.73 6.00
C ASP A 195 8.34 -2.03 5.68
N SER A 196 8.79 -3.26 5.97
CA SER A 196 10.12 -3.73 5.59
C SER A 196 10.31 -3.71 4.07
N LEU A 197 9.32 -4.17 3.30
CA LEU A 197 9.37 -4.12 1.84
C LEU A 197 9.57 -2.69 1.31
N ILE A 198 8.80 -1.73 1.83
CA ILE A 198 8.90 -0.31 1.45
C ILE A 198 10.28 0.23 1.78
N LEU A 199 10.76 0.01 3.01
CA LEU A 199 12.08 0.48 3.45
C LEU A 199 13.22 -0.09 2.62
N MET A 200 13.17 -1.39 2.28
CA MET A 200 14.15 -2.01 1.38
C MET A 200 14.12 -1.40 -0.03
N CYS A 201 12.94 -1.03 -0.55
CA CYS A 201 12.84 -0.32 -1.85
C CYS A 201 13.44 1.09 -1.81
N LEU A 202 13.44 1.71 -0.63
CA LEU A 202 14.08 3.01 -0.38
C LEU A 202 15.59 2.87 -0.12
N GLY A 203 16.15 1.65 -0.19
CA GLY A 203 17.57 1.38 -0.04
C GLY A 203 18.03 1.15 1.40
N GLU A 204 17.09 0.96 2.33
CA GLU A 204 17.43 0.67 3.73
C GLU A 204 17.70 -0.82 3.96
N GLN A 205 18.65 -1.12 4.84
CA GLN A 205 18.87 -2.49 5.32
C GLN A 205 17.92 -2.75 6.49
N VAL A 206 17.05 -3.74 6.33
CA VAL A 206 16.04 -4.11 7.32
C VAL A 206 16.25 -5.55 7.73
N ASP A 207 16.29 -5.79 9.05
CA ASP A 207 16.19 -7.13 9.61
C ASP A 207 14.71 -7.43 9.86
N VAL A 208 14.16 -8.37 9.08
CA VAL A 208 12.73 -8.73 9.13
C VAL A 208 12.45 -9.82 10.17
N GLY A 209 13.50 -10.37 10.80
CA GLY A 209 13.37 -11.45 11.76
C GLY A 209 12.80 -12.76 11.16
N PRO A 210 12.78 -13.85 11.94
CA PRO A 210 12.29 -15.14 11.48
C PRO A 210 10.77 -15.13 11.26
N ARG A 211 10.29 -16.09 10.45
CA ARG A 211 8.86 -16.40 10.35
C ARG A 211 8.40 -16.98 11.69
N PHE A 212 7.29 -16.49 12.22
CA PHE A 212 6.65 -17.06 13.40
C PHE A 212 5.35 -17.75 12.99
N ASP A 213 5.07 -18.94 13.52
CA ASP A 213 3.73 -19.50 13.40
C ASP A 213 2.77 -18.66 14.25
N ARG A 214 1.52 -18.48 13.81
CA ARG A 214 0.51 -17.64 14.51
C ARG A 214 0.36 -18.00 16.00
N GLN A 215 0.60 -19.26 16.38
CA GLN A 215 0.60 -19.70 17.78
C GLN A 215 1.78 -19.14 18.57
N ASP A 216 2.96 -19.07 17.96
CA ASP A 216 4.13 -18.43 18.55
C ASP A 216 3.95 -16.91 18.61
N GLU A 217 3.28 -16.30 17.62
CA GLU A 217 2.94 -14.86 17.68
C GLU A 217 1.93 -14.54 18.77
N GLU A 218 0.87 -15.33 18.93
CA GLU A 218 -0.10 -15.16 20.02
C GLU A 218 0.56 -15.39 21.39
N GLN A 219 1.53 -16.30 21.47
CA GLN A 219 2.29 -16.56 22.69
C GLN A 219 3.31 -15.45 22.99
N ILE A 220 4.04 -14.94 21.98
CA ILE A 220 4.92 -13.77 22.11
C ILE A 220 4.12 -12.52 22.41
N ALA A 221 2.95 -12.33 21.80
CA ALA A 221 2.05 -11.22 22.08
C ALA A 221 1.46 -11.34 23.49
N GLN A 222 1.17 -12.54 23.99
CA GLN A 222 0.79 -12.76 25.39
C GLN A 222 1.95 -12.54 26.35
N GLU A 223 3.17 -12.93 25.98
CA GLU A 223 4.38 -12.69 26.79
C GLU A 223 4.71 -11.19 26.83
N LYS A 224 4.65 -10.49 25.69
CA LYS A 224 4.78 -9.04 25.59
C LYS A 224 3.64 -8.32 26.28
N ALA A 225 2.40 -8.75 26.16
CA ALA A 225 1.27 -8.20 26.91
C ALA A 225 1.43 -8.44 28.42
N SER A 226 2.05 -9.55 28.83
CA SER A 226 2.38 -9.81 30.24
C SER A 226 3.57 -8.97 30.75
N GLU A 227 4.49 -8.58 29.85
CA GLU A 227 5.56 -7.61 30.12
C GLU A 227 5.09 -6.14 30.03
N GLU A 228 4.13 -5.83 29.15
CA GLU A 228 3.49 -4.51 28.98
C GLU A 228 2.33 -4.27 29.95
N ASP A 229 1.81 -5.31 30.62
CA ASP A 229 0.99 -5.22 31.83
C ASP A 229 1.80 -4.63 33.02
N LEU A 230 3.10 -4.37 32.84
CA LEU A 230 3.80 -3.26 33.51
C LEU A 230 3.44 -1.93 32.81
N HIS A 231 2.15 -1.60 32.79
CA HIS A 231 1.62 -0.49 32.00
C HIS A 231 2.28 0.84 32.31
N TYR A 232 2.66 1.55 31.25
CA TYR A 232 2.70 2.99 31.22
C TYR A 232 1.36 3.54 31.72
N LEU A 233 1.37 4.13 32.91
CA LEU A 233 0.31 5.02 33.37
C LEU A 233 0.63 6.38 32.75
N PRO A 234 -0.17 6.91 31.80
CA PRO A 234 0.00 8.28 31.37
C PRO A 234 -0.04 9.17 32.60
N ASP A 235 0.88 10.13 32.65
CA ASP A 235 0.80 11.11 33.72
C ASP A 235 -0.57 11.82 33.68
N PRO A 236 -1.01 12.41 34.80
CA PRO A 236 -2.35 12.99 34.88
C PRO A 236 -2.63 14.06 33.81
N GLU A 237 -1.60 14.72 33.28
CA GLU A 237 -1.72 15.73 32.24
C GLU A 237 -2.01 15.10 30.88
N VAL A 238 -1.24 14.07 30.48
CA VAL A 238 -1.48 13.30 29.26
C VAL A 238 -2.83 12.60 29.33
N LYS A 239 -3.21 12.08 30.50
CA LYS A 239 -4.51 11.45 30.70
C LYS A 239 -5.67 12.43 30.51
N ASN A 240 -5.60 13.63 31.09
CA ASN A 240 -6.63 14.65 30.90
C ASN A 240 -6.76 15.07 29.43
N ILE A 241 -5.63 15.18 28.71
CA ILE A 241 -5.65 15.49 27.28
C ILE A 241 -6.33 14.35 26.51
N LEU A 242 -5.99 13.09 26.78
CA LEU A 242 -6.61 11.95 26.12
C LEU A 242 -8.13 11.88 26.42
N ASP A 243 -8.54 12.12 27.67
CA ASP A 243 -9.94 12.17 28.09
C ASP A 243 -10.70 13.34 27.42
N GLU A 244 -10.04 14.47 27.17
CA GLU A 244 -10.62 15.62 26.43
C GLU A 244 -10.76 15.35 24.93
N LEU A 245 -9.90 14.51 24.36
CA LEU A 245 -9.93 14.12 22.95
C LEU A 245 -10.86 12.93 22.70
N GLU A 246 -11.20 12.15 23.74
CA GLU A 246 -12.12 11.03 23.69
C GLU A 246 -13.56 11.53 23.40
N GLY A 247 -14.01 11.34 22.17
CA GLY A 247 -15.31 11.82 21.69
C GLY A 247 -15.25 13.04 20.76
N ALA A 248 -14.06 13.61 20.54
CA ALA A 248 -13.87 14.63 19.51
C ALA A 248 -13.93 14.00 18.11
N SER A 249 -14.79 14.53 17.24
CA SER A 249 -14.83 14.10 15.84
C SER A 249 -13.49 14.39 15.15
N ARG A 250 -13.11 13.57 14.16
CA ARG A 250 -11.89 13.77 13.34
C ARG A 250 -11.77 15.19 12.79
N LEU A 251 -12.90 15.82 12.44
CA LEU A 251 -12.95 17.20 11.97
C LEU A 251 -12.57 18.19 13.08
N ALA A 252 -13.08 18.00 14.30
CA ALA A 252 -12.76 18.85 15.45
C ALA A 252 -11.27 18.75 15.83
N LEU A 253 -10.73 17.53 15.84
CA LEU A 253 -9.32 17.27 16.10
C LEU A 253 -8.40 17.90 15.04
N SER A 254 -8.77 17.80 13.77
CA SER A 254 -8.01 18.41 12.67
C SER A 254 -8.02 19.94 12.77
N THR A 255 -9.17 20.56 13.08
CA THR A 255 -9.26 22.02 13.26
C THR A 255 -8.39 22.48 14.42
N GLN A 256 -8.43 21.80 15.57
CA GLN A 256 -7.59 22.13 16.72
C GLN A 256 -6.10 21.97 16.42
N PHE A 257 -5.72 20.96 15.65
CA PHE A 257 -4.33 20.77 15.21
C PHE A 257 -3.84 21.93 14.33
N TYR A 258 -4.64 22.37 13.35
CA TYR A 258 -4.26 23.51 12.50
C TYR A 258 -4.20 24.81 13.28
N GLU A 259 -5.14 25.07 14.20
CA GLU A 259 -5.09 26.25 15.08
C GLU A 259 -3.84 26.25 15.98
N LEU A 260 -3.39 25.08 16.43
CA LEU A 260 -2.17 24.95 17.21
C LEU A 260 -0.92 25.21 16.35
N MET A 261 -0.89 24.68 15.13
CA MET A 261 0.21 24.89 14.18
C MET A 261 0.34 26.37 13.79
N ASP A 262 -0.77 27.07 13.55
CA ASP A 262 -0.78 28.50 13.26
C ASP A 262 -0.22 29.32 14.43
N LYS A 263 -0.63 29.01 15.67
CA LYS A 263 -0.10 29.67 16.89
C LYS A 263 1.40 29.42 17.10
N ILE A 264 1.88 28.22 16.78
CA ILE A 264 3.31 27.89 16.85
C ILE A 264 4.09 28.70 15.82
N GLU A 265 3.56 28.88 14.62
CA GLU A 265 4.21 29.64 13.56
C GLU A 265 4.23 31.14 13.88
N GLU A 266 3.15 31.70 14.44
CA GLU A 266 3.11 33.06 14.99
C GLU A 266 4.15 33.26 16.11
N HIS A 267 4.29 32.29 17.03
CA HIS A 267 5.32 32.36 18.08
C HIS A 267 6.74 32.30 17.53
N LYS A 268 7.00 31.50 16.49
CA LYS A 268 8.33 31.46 15.84
C LYS A 268 8.68 32.80 15.18
N GLN A 269 7.71 33.47 14.57
CA GLN A 269 7.90 34.79 13.97
C GLN A 269 8.23 35.83 15.05
N LEU A 270 7.51 35.84 16.17
CA LEU A 270 7.79 36.73 17.30
C LEU A 270 9.20 36.52 17.88
N ILE A 271 9.65 35.27 18.01
CA ILE A 271 11.01 34.95 18.49
C ILE A 271 12.10 35.38 17.48
N GLN A 272 11.79 35.44 16.18
CA GLN A 272 12.71 35.94 15.15
C GLN A 272 12.77 37.47 15.11
N GLU A 273 11.68 38.17 15.43
CA GLU A 273 11.64 39.64 15.50
C GLU A 273 12.33 40.20 16.77
N GLU A 274 12.49 39.39 17.81
CA GLU A 274 13.21 39.76 19.05
C GLU A 274 14.73 39.52 19.03
N LYS A 275 15.30 39.06 17.90
CA LYS A 275 16.75 38.86 17.70
C LYS A 275 17.37 39.86 16.75
#